data_AF-A0A7C1FTE7-F1
#
_entry.id   AF-A0A7C1FTE7-F1
#
_cell.length_a   1.000
_cell.length_b   1.000
_cell.length_c   1.000
_cell.angle_alpha   90.00
_cell.angle_beta   90.00
_cell.angle_gamma   90.00
#
_symmetry.space_group_name_H-M   'P 1'
#
loop_
_entity.id
_entity.type
_entity.pdbx_description
1 polymer ?
#
loop_
_entity_poly.entity_id
_entity_poly.type
_entity_poly.pdbx_seq_one_letter_code
_entity_poly.pdbx_strand_id
1 'polypeptide(L)'
;MRTKIARAGVERIALLLADILRQGVAEGVYNVEHPDESAPILLELGQSLANTMVGPLLNPPADAVALEACLAMLERQVRAHERAMERILGAPPGSLVMMTTEQLRSWFT
;
A
#
# COMPACT_ATOMS: atom_id res chain seq x y z
N MET A 1 17.21 -19.79 -2.59
CA MET A 1 16.10 -19.87 -3.58
C MET A 1 14.90 -18.99 -3.20
N ARG A 2 14.43 -18.95 -1.95
CA ARG A 2 13.33 -18.06 -1.48
C ARG A 2 13.46 -16.60 -1.91
N THR A 3 14.62 -15.98 -1.74
CA THR A 3 14.87 -14.58 -2.08
C THR A 3 14.82 -14.31 -3.60
N LYS A 4 15.25 -15.25 -4.44
CA LYS A 4 15.20 -15.11 -5.91
C LYS A 4 13.76 -15.23 -6.44
N ILE A 5 12.96 -16.13 -5.86
CA ILE A 5 11.53 -16.29 -6.22
C ILE A 5 10.72 -15.06 -5.80
N ALA A 6 10.95 -14.54 -4.58
CA ALA A 6 10.32 -13.32 -4.11
C ALA A 6 10.63 -12.12 -5.04
N ARG A 7 11.91 -11.95 -5.40
CA ARG A 7 12.35 -10.89 -6.31
C ARG A 7 11.73 -11.01 -7.71
N ALA A 8 11.69 -12.20 -8.30
CA ALA A 8 11.04 -12.43 -9.59
C ALA A 8 9.51 -12.21 -9.52
N GLY A 9 8.89 -12.39 -8.36
CA GLY A 9 7.49 -12.05 -8.12
C GLY A 9 7.27 -10.54 -8.12
N VAL A 10 8.10 -9.79 -7.39
CA VAL A 10 8.08 -8.31 -7.35
C VAL A 10 8.28 -7.71 -8.74
N GLU A 11 9.24 -8.24 -9.52
CA GLU A 11 9.50 -7.78 -10.90
C GLU A 11 8.26 -7.94 -11.80
N ARG A 12 7.49 -9.04 -11.69
CA ARG A 12 6.26 -9.22 -12.46
C ARG A 12 5.13 -8.29 -12.01
N ILE A 13 4.98 -8.06 -10.71
CA ILE A 13 3.97 -7.14 -10.19
C ILE A 13 4.31 -5.71 -10.59
N ALA A 14 5.59 -5.34 -10.63
CA ALA A 14 6.04 -4.03 -11.08
C ALA A 14 5.67 -3.77 -12.54
N LEU A 15 5.80 -4.77 -13.42
CA LEU A 15 5.36 -4.65 -14.82
C LEU A 15 3.86 -4.42 -14.94
N LEU A 16 3.05 -5.18 -14.20
CA LEU A 16 1.59 -5.00 -14.19
C LEU A 16 1.19 -3.62 -13.66
N LEU A 17 1.88 -3.14 -12.61
CA LEU A 17 1.62 -1.81 -12.09
C LEU A 17 2.05 -0.73 -13.09
N ALA A 18 3.18 -0.90 -13.79
CA ALA A 18 3.61 0.01 -14.85
C ALA A 18 2.57 0.11 -15.98
N ASP A 19 1.93 -1.02 -16.36
CA ASP A 19 0.82 -1.02 -17.31
C ASP A 19 -0.38 -0.21 -16.81
N ILE A 20 -0.76 -0.37 -15.54
CA ILE A 20 -1.84 0.40 -14.91
C ILE A 20 -1.50 1.89 -14.88
N LEU A 21 -0.25 2.25 -14.57
CA LEU A 21 0.19 3.64 -14.54
C LEU A 21 0.16 4.27 -15.94
N ARG A 22 0.65 3.55 -16.96
CA ARG A 22 0.56 4.00 -18.36
C ARG A 22 -0.89 4.19 -18.81
N GLN A 23 -1.77 3.26 -18.46
CA GLN A 23 -3.19 3.36 -18.76
C GLN A 23 -3.78 4.61 -18.09
N GLY A 24 -3.54 4.82 -16.80
CA GLY A 24 -4.10 5.97 -16.08
C GLY A 24 -3.56 7.32 -16.58
N VAL A 25 -2.31 7.37 -17.07
CA VAL A 25 -1.77 8.54 -17.77
C VAL A 25 -2.48 8.76 -19.11
N ALA A 26 -2.69 7.70 -19.90
CA ALA A 26 -3.40 7.79 -21.18
C ALA A 26 -4.87 8.21 -21.01
N GLU A 27 -5.51 7.82 -19.91
CA GLU A 27 -6.88 8.21 -19.54
C GLU A 27 -6.96 9.59 -18.87
N GLY A 28 -5.82 10.21 -18.53
CA GLY A 28 -5.76 11.52 -17.87
C GLY A 28 -6.16 11.49 -16.38
N VAL A 29 -6.23 10.32 -15.76
CA VAL A 29 -6.54 10.17 -14.32
C VAL A 29 -5.30 10.23 -13.44
N TYR A 30 -4.12 9.97 -14.01
CA TYR A 30 -2.82 10.09 -13.35
C TYR A 30 -1.93 11.11 -14.08
N ASN A 31 -1.05 11.75 -13.32
CA ASN A 31 -0.01 12.65 -13.82
C ASN A 31 1.36 12.12 -13.38
N VAL A 32 1.82 11.06 -14.04
CA VAL A 32 3.08 10.35 -13.77
C VAL A 32 4.00 10.48 -14.98
N GLU A 33 5.15 11.13 -14.80
CA GLU A 33 6.12 11.36 -15.89
C GLU A 33 6.87 10.09 -16.31
N HIS A 34 7.12 9.19 -15.35
CA HIS A 34 7.95 7.99 -15.54
C HIS A 34 7.22 6.74 -15.01
N PRO A 35 6.23 6.19 -15.74
CA PRO A 35 5.40 5.09 -15.24
C PRO A 35 6.19 3.82 -14.88
N ASP A 36 7.17 3.44 -15.70
CA ASP A 36 8.00 2.25 -15.50
C ASP A 36 8.85 2.35 -14.23
N GLU A 37 9.42 3.52 -13.95
CA GLU A 37 10.24 3.79 -12.77
C GLU A 37 9.38 4.04 -11.52
N SER A 38 8.17 4.59 -11.68
CA SER A 38 7.25 4.88 -10.57
C SER A 38 6.60 3.62 -10.01
N ALA A 39 6.35 2.62 -10.85
CA ALA A 39 5.76 1.35 -10.43
C ALA A 39 6.55 0.63 -9.31
N PRO A 40 7.85 0.35 -9.43
CA PRO A 40 8.60 -0.27 -8.34
C PRO A 40 8.66 0.61 -7.08
N ILE A 41 8.67 1.95 -7.21
CA ILE A 41 8.63 2.87 -6.06
C ILE A 41 7.31 2.72 -5.27
N LEU A 42 6.18 2.68 -5.97
CA LEU A 42 4.87 2.47 -5.34
C LEU A 42 4.76 1.10 -4.68
N LEU A 43 5.37 0.05 -5.28
CA LEU A 43 5.42 -1.27 -4.66
C LEU A 43 6.23 -1.28 -3.36
N GLU A 44 7.36 -0.60 -3.32
CA GLU A 44 8.17 -0.49 -2.08
C GLU A 44 7.40 0.27 -0.98
N LEU A 45 6.62 1.30 -1.35
CA LEU A 45 5.71 1.95 -0.40
C LEU A 45 4.65 0.99 0.13
N GLY A 46 4.03 0.18 -0.74
CA GLY A 46 3.09 -0.86 -0.32
C GLY A 46 3.74 -1.89 0.60
N GLN A 47 4.98 -2.29 0.30
CA GLN A 47 5.75 -3.24 1.11
C GLN A 47 6.13 -2.66 2.48
N SER A 48 6.45 -1.37 2.56
CA SER A 48 6.68 -0.67 3.83
C SER A 48 5.45 -0.69 4.73
N LEU A 49 4.26 -0.44 4.15
CA LEU A 49 3.00 -0.56 4.88
C LEU A 49 2.78 -1.99 5.37
N ALA A 50 2.97 -2.98 4.50
CA ALA A 50 2.86 -4.40 4.86
C ALA A 50 3.79 -4.76 6.03
N ASN A 51 5.05 -4.33 5.99
CA ASN A 51 6.02 -4.56 7.07
C ASN A 51 5.58 -3.93 8.40
N THR A 52 4.92 -2.77 8.36
CA THR A 52 4.38 -2.12 9.55
C THR A 52 3.22 -2.92 10.18
N MET A 53 2.47 -3.66 9.38
CA MET A 53 1.34 -4.48 9.83
C MET A 53 1.77 -5.83 10.43
N VAL A 54 2.94 -6.36 10.06
CA VAL A 54 3.40 -7.71 10.48
C VAL A 54 3.45 -7.86 12.01
N GLY A 55 4.02 -6.88 12.72
CA GLY A 55 4.19 -6.95 14.17
C GLY A 55 2.85 -7.11 14.91
N PRO A 56 1.89 -6.18 14.70
CA PRO A 56 0.55 -6.28 15.27
C PRO A 56 -0.22 -7.55 14.90
N LEU A 57 -0.10 -8.05 13.67
CA LEU A 57 -0.82 -9.24 13.25
C LEU A 57 -0.27 -10.54 13.86
N LEU A 58 1.05 -10.62 14.06
CA LEU A 58 1.67 -11.77 14.70
C LEU A 58 1.54 -11.76 16.23
N ASN A 59 1.36 -10.58 16.82
CA ASN A 59 1.20 -10.41 18.26
C ASN A 59 -0.03 -9.51 18.50
N PRO A 60 -1.25 -10.07 18.36
CA PRO A 60 -2.47 -9.29 18.45
C PRO A 60 -2.60 -8.63 19.85
N PRO A 61 -3.21 -7.43 19.92
CA PRO A 61 -3.41 -6.72 21.17
C PRO A 61 -4.14 -7.55 22.24
N ALA A 62 -3.69 -7.44 23.50
CA ALA A 62 -4.15 -8.30 24.59
C ALA A 62 -5.58 -8.02 25.07
N ASP A 63 -6.09 -6.81 24.83
CA ASP A 63 -7.42 -6.38 25.24
C ASP A 63 -8.02 -5.38 24.24
N ALA A 64 -9.30 -5.03 24.44
CA ALA A 64 -10.04 -4.14 23.55
C ALA A 64 -9.45 -2.72 23.50
N VAL A 65 -8.87 -2.21 24.59
CA VAL A 65 -8.29 -0.86 24.64
C VAL A 65 -7.00 -0.83 23.81
N ALA A 66 -6.16 -1.85 23.97
CA ALA A 66 -4.95 -2.02 23.17
C ALA A 66 -5.29 -2.26 21.69
N LEU A 67 -6.39 -2.96 21.40
CA LEU A 67 -6.86 -3.16 20.03
C LEU A 67 -7.24 -1.85 19.35
N GLU A 68 -8.05 -1.01 19.99
CA GLU A 68 -8.45 0.27 19.41
C GLU A 68 -7.25 1.23 19.23
N ALA A 69 -6.29 1.23 20.16
CA ALA A 69 -5.04 1.99 19.99
C ALA A 69 -4.20 1.49 18.80
N CYS A 70 -4.12 0.17 18.62
CA CYS A 70 -3.45 -0.45 17.48
C CYS A 70 -4.14 -0.11 16.15
N LEU A 71 -5.46 -0.24 16.08
CA LEU A 71 -6.24 0.10 14.90
C LEU A 71 -6.06 1.57 14.52
N ALA A 72 -6.12 2.49 15.48
CA ALA A 72 -5.89 3.92 15.24
C ALA A 72 -4.49 4.21 14.69
N MET A 73 -3.46 3.52 15.21
CA MET A 73 -2.10 3.62 14.68
C MET A 73 -2.02 3.11 13.23
N LEU A 74 -2.56 1.93 12.94
CA LEU A 74 -2.55 1.33 11.60
C LEU A 74 -3.32 2.17 10.59
N GLU A 75 -4.48 2.70 10.96
CA GLU A 75 -5.29 3.55 10.11
C GLU A 75 -4.56 4.86 9.75
N ARG A 76 -3.79 5.43 10.69
CA ARG A 76 -2.88 6.55 10.38
C ARG A 76 -1.78 6.16 9.39
N GLN A 77 -1.23 4.96 9.50
CA GLN A 77 -0.21 4.47 8.56
C GLN A 77 -0.79 4.26 7.16
N VAL A 78 -1.96 3.62 7.05
CA VAL A 78 -2.67 3.45 5.77
C VAL A 78 -2.91 4.81 5.11
N ARG A 79 -3.51 5.76 5.83
CA ARG A 79 -3.74 7.12 5.31
C ARG A 79 -2.45 7.82 4.87
N ALA A 80 -1.36 7.66 5.61
CA ALA A 80 -0.08 8.27 5.24
C ALA A 80 0.46 7.70 3.92
N HIS A 81 0.33 6.39 3.70
CA HIS A 81 0.74 5.72 2.46
C HIS A 81 -0.17 6.11 1.29
N GLU A 82 -1.50 6.09 1.48
CA GLU A 82 -2.47 6.56 0.48
C GLU A 82 -2.12 7.98 0.00
N ARG A 83 -1.90 8.90 0.95
CA ARG A 83 -1.53 10.29 0.64
C ARG A 83 -0.18 10.44 -0.04
N ALA A 84 0.77 9.53 0.20
CA ALA A 84 2.06 9.53 -0.48
C ALA A 84 1.93 9.01 -1.91
N MET A 85 1.22 7.90 -2.08
CA MET A 85 0.93 7.29 -3.38
C MET A 85 0.12 8.23 -4.27
N GLU A 86 -0.92 8.89 -3.74
CA GLU A 86 -1.69 9.90 -4.49
C GLU A 86 -0.81 11.03 -5.02
N ARG A 87 0.17 11.49 -4.23
CA ARG A 87 1.11 12.53 -4.67
C ARG A 87 2.02 12.05 -5.79
N ILE A 88 2.50 10.80 -5.72
CA ILE A 88 3.32 10.19 -6.77
C ILE A 88 2.49 10.01 -8.05
N LEU A 89 1.23 9.58 -7.90
CA LEU A 89 0.30 9.38 -9.02
C LEU A 89 -0.20 10.70 -9.63
N GLY A 90 0.00 11.84 -8.96
CA GLY A 90 -0.67 13.09 -9.29
C GLY A 90 -2.20 13.00 -9.18
N ALA A 91 -2.70 12.08 -8.35
CA ALA A 91 -4.12 11.80 -8.18
C ALA A 91 -4.74 12.73 -7.12
N PRO A 92 -6.07 12.97 -7.17
CA PRO A 92 -6.74 13.79 -6.17
C PRO A 92 -6.61 13.21 -4.75
N PRO A 93 -6.50 14.08 -3.73
CA PRO A 93 -6.68 13.73 -2.33
C PRO A 93 -7.88 12.80 -2.05
N GLY A 94 -7.64 11.66 -1.42
CA GLY A 94 -8.68 10.69 -1.06
C GLY A 94 -9.23 9.85 -2.22
N SER A 95 -8.56 9.86 -3.38
CA SER A 95 -8.92 9.03 -4.54
C SER A 95 -8.41 7.59 -4.41
N LEU A 96 -7.40 7.35 -3.58
CA LEU A 96 -6.85 6.03 -3.33
C LEU A 96 -7.32 5.52 -1.97
N VAL A 97 -8.00 4.36 -1.98
CA VAL A 97 -8.38 3.63 -0.78
C VAL A 97 -7.71 2.27 -0.82
N MET A 98 -6.67 2.08 -0.01
CA MET A 98 -5.98 0.81 0.12
C MET A 98 -6.75 -0.14 1.03
N MET A 99 -7.28 0.38 2.14
CA MET A 99 -8.01 -0.44 3.11
C MET A 99 -8.92 0.40 4.00
N THR A 100 -10.13 -0.09 4.27
CA THR A 100 -11.04 0.53 5.22
C THR A 100 -10.70 0.14 6.66
N THR A 101 -11.14 0.95 7.62
CA THR A 101 -11.02 0.65 9.05
C THR A 101 -11.74 -0.65 9.43
N GLU A 102 -12.84 -0.97 8.74
CA GLU A 102 -13.56 -2.24 8.90
C GLU A 102 -12.73 -3.44 8.40
N GLN A 103 -12.08 -3.30 7.24
CA GLN A 103 -11.16 -4.31 6.71
C GLN A 103 -9.93 -4.49 7.60
N LEU A 104 -9.38 -3.41 8.16
CA LEU A 104 -8.31 -3.48 9.15
C LEU A 104 -8.74 -4.26 10.39
N ARG A 105 -9.92 -3.99 10.93
CA ARG A 105 -10.45 -4.65 12.13
C ARG A 105 -10.69 -6.15 11.90
N SER A 106 -11.16 -6.54 10.72
CA SER A 106 -11.44 -7.96 10.43
C SER A 106 -10.19 -8.84 10.43
N TRP A 107 -8.99 -8.27 10.36
CA TRP A 107 -7.74 -9.03 10.46
C TRP A 107 -7.35 -9.40 11.91
N PHE A 108 -8.00 -8.80 12.91
CA PHE A 108 -7.80 -9.08 14.33
C PHE A 108 -8.94 -9.90 14.96
N THR A 109 -9.89 -10.38 14.14
CA THR A 109 -11.04 -11.19 14.56
C THR A 109 -10.95 -12.58 13.96
#